data_AF-A0A9Q9BN53-F1
#
_entry.id   AF-A0A9Q9BN53-F1
#
_cell.length_a   1.000
_cell.length_b   1.000
_cell.length_c   1.000
_cell.angle_alpha   90.00
_cell.angle_beta   90.00
_cell.angle_gamma   90.00
#
_symmetry.space_group_name_H-M   'P 1'
#
loop_
_entity.id
_entity.type
_entity.pdbx_description
1 polymer ?
#
loop_
_entity_poly.entity_id
_entity_poly.type
_entity_poly.pdbx_seq_one_letter_code
_entity_poly.pdbx_strand_id
1 'polypeptide(L)'
;MALSFMDIFEEWAVNYDEAVSGHNPEYKDVFENYTFMLKEAAKRAEGRTIEFGPGTGNLTLLLLNKGLEVTAYEPSPEMAAIGEQKTGLSFKTGDFLHFAATEADTIISSFAFHHLTDTEKSAAIKQYGTLLNDGGRIVILDTMFNSRDEKQHIIRHYEALGHHHLVEDLNREYYPLKETIMAIAKQHGFNFESVQLNNFAHLTVLTKKTYHKPADLTGGTPLVELTAFELPAGVRLFAKLEMYNLGGSVKDRLGRHLIDEAVRRGDISTGEVVEATAGNTGIGLALACLAHGLKLRLYVPEKFSIEKQAIMRALGAELIMTATADGMLGARAAAAADAKRTGAYYTNQFESSANPASYDKLANELTAELGEVAMIVAGAGSGGTFTGLAERLKPRGARTVVVEPVGSILNGGDSGSHRTEGIGVEVWPKFMTRELIDAIETITDDAAFDAVKELARREGLLVGSSSGAALAAALNQAPYVQGNIVVIFPDASDRYLSQHIYD
;
A
#
# COMPACT_ATOMS: atom_id res chain seq x y z
N MET A 1 18.96 -33.03 20.47
CA MET A 1 17.53 -33.14 20.76
C MET A 1 17.11 -31.79 21.27
N ALA A 2 16.26 -31.07 20.54
CA ALA A 2 15.73 -29.79 20.99
C ALA A 2 14.86 -30.07 22.22
N LEU A 3 15.13 -29.38 23.32
CA LEU A 3 14.23 -29.32 24.46
C LEU A 3 12.86 -28.82 23.97
N SER A 4 11.79 -29.40 24.50
CA SER A 4 10.43 -29.00 24.16
C SER A 4 10.19 -27.55 24.62
N PHE A 5 9.27 -26.85 23.95
CA PHE A 5 8.84 -25.48 24.29
C PHE A 5 8.56 -25.27 25.80
N MET A 6 8.18 -26.32 26.52
CA MET A 6 7.92 -26.31 27.98
C MET A 6 9.20 -26.31 28.83
N ASP A 7 10.26 -27.02 28.40
CA ASP A 7 11.49 -27.20 29.19
C ASP A 7 12.28 -25.89 29.36
N ILE A 8 12.11 -24.93 28.44
CA ILE A 8 12.75 -23.60 28.50
C ILE A 8 12.11 -22.74 29.60
N PHE A 9 10.79 -22.86 29.85
CA PHE A 9 10.10 -22.04 30.84
C PHE A 9 10.26 -22.56 32.27
N GLU A 10 10.42 -23.88 32.47
CA GLU A 10 10.62 -24.47 33.81
C GLU A 10 11.91 -23.97 34.48
N GLU A 11 13.02 -23.78 33.75
CA GLU A 11 14.27 -23.21 34.30
C GLU A 11 14.17 -21.72 34.59
N TRP A 12 13.40 -20.97 33.79
CA TRP A 12 13.28 -19.52 33.94
C TRP A 12 12.27 -19.11 35.01
N ALA A 13 11.24 -19.90 35.30
CA ALA A 13 10.14 -19.50 36.19
C ALA A 13 10.60 -18.98 37.57
N VAL A 14 11.63 -19.59 38.15
CA VAL A 14 12.14 -19.21 39.49
C VAL A 14 13.02 -17.96 39.45
N ASN A 15 13.74 -17.72 38.34
CA ASN A 15 14.77 -16.68 38.24
C ASN A 15 14.46 -15.56 37.23
N TYR A 16 13.29 -15.59 36.56
CA TYR A 16 12.94 -14.64 35.50
C TYR A 16 13.01 -13.19 35.95
N ASP A 17 12.45 -12.87 37.11
CA ASP A 17 12.48 -11.52 37.68
C ASP A 17 13.90 -11.07 38.07
N GLU A 18 14.78 -12.00 38.45
CA GLU A 18 16.21 -11.74 38.68
C GLU A 18 16.97 -11.53 37.37
N ALA A 19 16.64 -12.29 36.32
CA ALA A 19 17.25 -12.15 34.99
C ALA A 19 16.92 -10.80 34.35
N VAL A 20 15.64 -10.40 34.36
CA VAL A 20 15.20 -9.11 33.76
C VAL A 20 15.60 -7.88 34.59
N SER A 21 16.04 -8.07 35.84
CA SER A 21 16.60 -6.98 36.66
C SER A 21 18.09 -6.71 36.39
N GLY A 22 18.70 -7.42 35.43
CA GLY A 22 20.07 -7.16 34.95
C GLY A 22 21.18 -7.80 35.79
N HIS A 23 20.84 -8.77 36.64
CA HIS A 23 21.83 -9.51 37.45
C HIS A 23 22.56 -10.59 36.66
N ASN A 24 22.01 -11.04 35.51
CA ASN A 24 22.72 -11.89 34.56
C ASN A 24 23.53 -11.02 33.58
N PRO A 25 24.89 -11.04 33.63
CA PRO A 25 25.73 -10.21 32.76
C PRO A 25 25.51 -10.46 31.27
N GLU A 26 25.12 -11.68 30.88
CA GLU A 26 24.95 -12.04 29.47
C GLU A 26 23.74 -11.36 28.83
N TYR A 27 22.66 -11.14 29.59
CA TYR A 27 21.40 -10.59 29.10
C TYR A 27 21.16 -9.14 29.51
N LYS A 28 22.12 -8.52 30.21
CA LYS A 28 22.01 -7.14 30.72
C LYS A 28 21.60 -6.14 29.63
N ASP A 29 22.17 -6.27 28.44
CA ASP A 29 21.91 -5.34 27.33
C ASP A 29 20.56 -5.61 26.64
N VAL A 30 20.06 -6.85 26.67
CA VAL A 30 18.74 -7.23 26.16
C VAL A 30 17.64 -6.54 26.98
N PHE A 31 17.79 -6.59 28.31
CA PHE A 31 16.84 -6.02 29.27
C PHE A 31 17.22 -4.60 29.72
N GLU A 32 18.13 -3.93 29.03
CA GLU A 32 18.46 -2.54 29.32
C GLU A 32 17.20 -1.67 29.24
N ASN A 33 16.89 -0.93 30.30
CA ASN A 33 15.67 -0.12 30.44
C ASN A 33 14.35 -0.92 30.45
N TYR A 34 14.37 -2.20 30.86
CA TYR A 34 13.19 -3.09 30.88
C TYR A 34 11.90 -2.46 31.41
N THR A 35 11.93 -1.88 32.63
CA THR A 35 10.76 -1.22 33.23
C THR A 35 10.22 -0.06 32.39
N PHE A 36 11.10 0.70 31.73
CA PHE A 36 10.69 1.77 30.81
C PHE A 36 10.03 1.18 29.57
N MET A 37 10.61 0.12 28.98
CA MET A 37 10.04 -0.55 27.81
C MET A 37 8.64 -1.09 28.08
N LEU A 38 8.42 -1.77 29.22
CA LEU A 38 7.10 -2.25 29.62
C LEU A 38 6.10 -1.10 29.80
N LYS A 39 6.52 0.02 30.38
CA LYS A 39 5.66 1.21 30.51
C LYS A 39 5.29 1.81 29.16
N GLU A 40 6.21 1.85 28.20
CA GLU A 40 5.91 2.29 26.83
C GLU A 40 4.94 1.34 26.12
N ALA A 41 5.09 0.03 26.29
CA ALA A 41 4.13 -0.95 25.77
C ALA A 41 2.74 -0.78 26.39
N ALA A 42 2.65 -0.69 27.73
CA ALA A 42 1.39 -0.47 28.44
C ALA A 42 0.71 0.87 28.08
N LYS A 43 1.49 1.92 27.75
CA LYS A 43 0.94 3.19 27.24
C LYS A 43 0.18 3.01 25.93
N ARG A 44 0.60 2.07 25.08
CA ARG A 44 -0.07 1.79 23.80
C ARG A 44 -1.32 0.94 23.95
N ALA A 45 -1.53 0.24 25.06
CA ALA A 45 -2.74 -0.58 25.27
C ALA A 45 -3.96 0.26 25.71
N GLU A 46 -5.12 -0.07 25.17
CA GLU A 46 -6.41 0.58 25.44
C GLU A 46 -7.54 -0.46 25.48
N GLY A 47 -8.60 -0.16 26.25
CA GLY A 47 -9.83 -0.96 26.29
C GLY A 47 -9.64 -2.40 26.75
N ARG A 48 -10.41 -3.31 26.15
CA ARG A 48 -10.32 -4.77 26.37
C ARG A 48 -9.00 -5.28 25.83
N THR A 49 -8.14 -5.77 26.71
CA THR A 49 -6.77 -6.15 26.41
C THR A 49 -6.57 -7.65 26.58
N ILE A 50 -6.15 -8.32 25.53
CA ILE A 50 -5.66 -9.70 25.60
C ILE A 50 -4.14 -9.66 25.68
N GLU A 51 -3.58 -10.25 26.73
CA GLU A 51 -2.13 -10.40 26.91
C GLU A 51 -1.72 -11.85 26.65
N PHE A 52 -0.77 -12.07 25.74
CA PHE A 52 -0.17 -13.39 25.49
C PHE A 52 1.23 -13.47 26.07
N GLY A 53 1.52 -14.56 26.77
CA GLY A 53 2.79 -14.78 27.45
C GLY A 53 3.07 -13.72 28.53
N PRO A 54 2.16 -13.50 29.50
CA PRO A 54 2.39 -12.56 30.60
C PRO A 54 3.59 -12.97 31.50
N GLY A 55 4.03 -14.22 31.45
CA GLY A 55 5.09 -14.77 32.28
C GLY A 55 4.74 -14.61 33.75
N THR A 56 5.65 -14.02 34.54
CA THR A 56 5.44 -13.70 35.95
C THR A 56 4.55 -12.46 36.19
N GLY A 57 3.88 -11.91 35.17
CA GLY A 57 2.85 -10.86 35.30
C GLY A 57 3.38 -9.42 35.38
N ASN A 58 4.62 -9.15 34.96
CA ASN A 58 5.23 -7.81 35.06
C ASN A 58 4.50 -6.75 34.21
N LEU A 59 4.15 -7.09 32.96
CA LEU A 59 3.38 -6.21 32.09
C LEU A 59 1.90 -6.19 32.51
N THR A 60 1.32 -7.34 32.83
CA THR A 60 -0.04 -7.47 33.36
C THR A 60 -0.32 -6.48 34.49
N LEU A 61 0.59 -6.35 35.47
CA LEU A 61 0.43 -5.42 36.58
C LEU A 61 0.34 -3.96 36.12
N LEU A 62 1.10 -3.56 35.09
CA LEU A 62 1.03 -2.21 34.52
C LEU A 62 -0.28 -1.97 33.77
N LEU A 63 -0.77 -2.98 33.04
CA LEU A 63 -2.06 -2.92 32.33
C LEU A 63 -3.23 -2.77 33.32
N LEU A 64 -3.23 -3.55 34.40
CA LEU A 64 -4.23 -3.46 35.47
C LEU A 64 -4.17 -2.12 36.20
N ASN A 65 -2.97 -1.62 36.52
CA ASN A 65 -2.80 -0.30 37.16
C ASN A 65 -3.25 0.86 36.26
N LYS A 66 -3.28 0.66 34.94
CA LYS A 66 -3.85 1.60 33.97
C LYS A 66 -5.39 1.54 33.92
N GLY A 67 -6.01 0.56 34.58
CA GLY A 67 -7.46 0.36 34.62
C GLY A 67 -8.01 -0.37 33.39
N LEU A 68 -7.18 -1.14 32.68
CA LEU A 68 -7.62 -1.91 31.51
C LEU A 68 -8.33 -3.21 31.94
N GLU A 69 -9.26 -3.68 31.10
CA GLU A 69 -9.89 -5.00 31.24
C GLU A 69 -8.95 -6.05 30.61
N VAL A 70 -8.19 -6.78 31.44
CA VAL A 70 -7.13 -7.69 30.96
C VAL A 70 -7.58 -9.15 31.00
N THR A 71 -7.41 -9.86 29.90
CA THR A 71 -7.44 -11.33 29.83
C THR A 71 -6.04 -11.82 29.46
N ALA A 72 -5.38 -12.54 30.37
CA ALA A 72 -4.03 -13.08 30.14
C ALA A 72 -4.10 -14.57 29.75
N TYR A 73 -3.33 -14.95 28.73
CA TYR A 73 -3.10 -16.34 28.31
C TYR A 73 -1.64 -16.72 28.50
N GLU A 74 -1.39 -17.68 29.39
CA GLU A 74 -0.06 -18.16 29.74
C GLU A 74 0.02 -19.67 29.53
N PRO A 75 0.93 -20.16 28.65
CA PRO A 75 1.09 -21.58 28.43
C PRO A 75 1.78 -22.33 29.58
N SER A 76 2.64 -21.68 30.39
CA SER A 76 3.33 -22.31 31.54
C SER A 76 2.52 -22.19 32.83
N PRO A 77 2.05 -23.31 33.43
CA PRO A 77 1.37 -23.28 34.73
C PRO A 77 2.21 -22.69 35.86
N GLU A 78 3.52 -22.87 35.83
CA GLU A 78 4.47 -22.38 36.83
C GLU A 78 4.58 -20.85 36.79
N MET A 79 4.79 -20.30 35.58
CA MET A 79 4.79 -18.85 35.37
C MET A 79 3.44 -18.24 35.74
N ALA A 80 2.35 -18.89 35.31
CA ALA A 80 1.00 -18.47 35.63
C ALA A 80 0.80 -18.35 37.14
N ALA A 81 1.17 -19.36 37.93
CA ALA A 81 1.00 -19.32 39.39
C ALA A 81 1.72 -18.11 40.04
N ILE A 82 2.93 -17.78 39.58
CA ILE A 82 3.69 -16.61 40.06
C ILE A 82 3.00 -15.31 39.63
N GLY A 83 2.58 -15.22 38.37
CA GLY A 83 1.89 -14.05 37.82
C GLY A 83 0.53 -13.79 38.47
N GLU A 84 -0.25 -14.83 38.69
CA GLU A 84 -1.55 -14.76 39.39
C GLU A 84 -1.37 -14.28 40.83
N GLN A 85 -0.36 -14.78 41.54
CA GLN A 85 -0.04 -14.32 42.89
C GLN A 85 0.39 -12.84 42.90
N LYS A 86 1.20 -12.42 41.92
CA LYS A 86 1.71 -11.04 41.82
C LYS A 86 0.61 -10.03 41.47
N THR A 87 -0.29 -10.40 40.57
CA THR A 87 -1.25 -9.46 39.96
C THR A 87 -2.67 -9.57 40.53
N GLY A 88 -3.02 -10.70 41.13
CA GLY A 88 -4.38 -11.02 41.56
C GLY A 88 -5.35 -11.34 40.40
N LEU A 89 -4.87 -11.37 39.15
CA LEU A 89 -5.65 -11.76 37.98
C LEU A 89 -5.41 -13.24 37.71
N SER A 90 -6.48 -14.02 37.48
CA SER A 90 -6.32 -15.42 37.04
C SER A 90 -5.94 -15.49 35.56
N PHE A 91 -4.91 -16.27 35.25
CA PHE A 91 -4.39 -16.47 33.91
C PHE A 91 -5.03 -17.72 33.29
N LYS A 92 -5.39 -17.63 32.02
CA LYS A 92 -5.98 -18.75 31.29
C LYS A 92 -4.87 -19.55 30.60
N THR A 93 -5.04 -20.87 30.53
CA THR A 93 -4.18 -21.70 29.67
C THR A 93 -4.47 -21.38 28.20
N GLY A 94 -3.42 -21.07 27.45
CA GLY A 94 -3.50 -20.79 26.01
C GLY A 94 -2.20 -20.21 25.49
N ASP A 95 -2.11 -20.07 24.17
CA ASP A 95 -0.96 -19.51 23.48
C ASP A 95 -1.41 -18.52 22.38
N PHE A 96 -0.45 -17.99 21.62
CA PHE A 96 -0.68 -17.00 20.56
C PHE A 96 -1.64 -17.47 19.45
N LEU A 97 -1.85 -18.77 19.27
CA LEU A 97 -2.69 -19.39 18.23
C LEU A 97 -3.93 -20.09 18.83
N HIS A 98 -3.83 -20.60 20.05
CA HIS A 98 -4.86 -21.39 20.73
C HIS A 98 -5.36 -20.69 22.00
N PHE A 99 -6.49 -20.00 21.88
CA PHE A 99 -7.11 -19.26 22.99
C PHE A 99 -8.62 -19.07 22.74
N ALA A 100 -9.36 -18.73 23.80
CA ALA A 100 -10.82 -18.64 23.78
C ALA A 100 -11.31 -17.20 24.00
N ALA A 101 -10.91 -16.29 23.13
CA ALA A 101 -11.39 -14.91 23.11
C ALA A 101 -12.12 -14.61 21.79
N THR A 102 -13.11 -13.71 21.85
CA THR A 102 -13.96 -13.35 20.71
C THR A 102 -13.82 -11.89 20.27
N GLU A 103 -13.31 -11.03 21.15
CA GLU A 103 -13.16 -9.60 20.90
C GLU A 103 -12.01 -9.00 21.72
N ALA A 104 -11.39 -7.94 21.20
CA ALA A 104 -10.42 -7.13 21.90
C ALA A 104 -10.30 -5.73 21.27
N ASP A 105 -9.89 -4.76 22.07
CA ASP A 105 -9.42 -3.44 21.58
C ASP A 105 -7.89 -3.45 21.42
N THR A 106 -7.19 -4.18 22.29
CA THR A 106 -5.76 -4.40 22.24
C THR A 106 -5.40 -5.88 22.38
N ILE A 107 -4.48 -6.35 21.56
CA ILE A 107 -3.74 -7.60 21.78
C ILE A 107 -2.29 -7.21 22.06
N ILE A 108 -1.68 -7.72 23.13
CA ILE A 108 -0.34 -7.30 23.56
C ILE A 108 0.51 -8.50 24.01
N SER A 109 1.82 -8.42 23.76
CA SER A 109 2.81 -9.36 24.31
C SER A 109 4.14 -8.65 24.57
N SER A 110 4.89 -9.13 25.56
CA SER A 110 6.26 -8.68 25.82
C SER A 110 7.23 -9.86 25.89
N PHE A 111 8.30 -9.82 25.10
CA PHE A 111 9.41 -10.80 25.10
C PHE A 111 8.96 -12.26 24.97
N ALA A 112 8.01 -12.53 24.07
CA ALA A 112 7.44 -13.88 23.87
C ALA A 112 7.03 -14.19 22.42
N PHE A 113 6.85 -13.16 21.58
CA PHE A 113 6.39 -13.33 20.19
C PHE A 113 7.48 -13.91 19.28
N HIS A 114 8.76 -13.76 19.65
CA HIS A 114 9.91 -14.36 18.98
C HIS A 114 9.94 -15.90 19.03
N HIS A 115 9.11 -16.54 19.85
CA HIS A 115 9.01 -18.01 19.85
C HIS A 115 8.21 -18.56 18.66
N LEU A 116 7.43 -17.73 17.96
CA LEU A 116 6.68 -18.14 16.79
C LEU A 116 7.57 -18.13 15.54
N THR A 117 7.44 -19.12 14.66
CA THR A 117 7.97 -19.04 13.30
C THR A 117 7.30 -17.92 12.49
N ASP A 118 7.90 -17.46 11.40
CA ASP A 118 7.29 -16.38 10.58
C ASP A 118 5.91 -16.76 10.02
N THR A 119 5.69 -18.05 9.72
CA THR A 119 4.38 -18.58 9.32
C THR A 119 3.37 -18.48 10.45
N GLU A 120 3.75 -18.83 11.67
CA GLU A 120 2.90 -18.74 12.85
C GLU A 120 2.61 -17.29 13.24
N LYS A 121 3.61 -16.39 13.16
CA LYS A 121 3.40 -14.94 13.35
C LYS A 121 2.36 -14.39 12.37
N SER A 122 2.40 -14.84 11.12
CA SER A 122 1.42 -14.46 10.09
C SER A 122 0.03 -15.00 10.39
N ALA A 123 -0.08 -16.26 10.83
CA ALA A 123 -1.35 -16.85 11.25
C ALA A 123 -1.95 -16.13 12.47
N ALA A 124 -1.12 -15.83 13.47
CA ALA A 124 -1.48 -15.09 14.68
C ALA A 124 -2.01 -13.69 14.33
N ILE A 125 -1.25 -12.87 13.60
CA ILE A 125 -1.67 -11.52 13.21
C ILE A 125 -2.97 -11.54 12.39
N LYS A 126 -3.14 -12.52 11.49
CA LYS A 126 -4.40 -12.73 10.76
C LYS A 126 -5.57 -13.01 11.70
N GLN A 127 -5.41 -13.94 12.63
CA GLN A 127 -6.44 -14.30 13.62
C GLN A 127 -6.78 -13.10 14.51
N TYR A 128 -5.78 -12.34 14.94
CA TYR A 128 -5.96 -11.12 15.75
C TYR A 128 -6.80 -10.08 15.02
N GLY A 129 -6.61 -9.92 13.71
CA GLY A 129 -7.45 -9.03 12.89
C GLY A 129 -8.94 -9.35 12.92
N THR A 130 -9.33 -10.60 13.17
CA THR A 130 -10.74 -11.00 13.30
C THR A 130 -11.37 -10.65 14.65
N LEU A 131 -10.54 -10.48 15.68
CA LEU A 131 -10.96 -10.18 17.05
C LEU A 131 -10.95 -8.67 17.35
N LEU A 132 -10.03 -7.95 16.70
CA LEU A 132 -9.85 -6.53 16.94
C LEU A 132 -11.02 -5.72 16.38
N ASN A 133 -11.55 -4.82 17.21
CA ASN A 133 -12.48 -3.79 16.79
C ASN A 133 -11.83 -2.81 15.78
N ASP A 134 -12.63 -1.94 15.18
CA ASP A 134 -12.12 -0.88 14.30
C ASP A 134 -11.13 0.03 15.04
N GLY A 135 -9.97 0.27 14.43
CA GLY A 135 -8.86 0.97 15.09
C GLY A 135 -8.16 0.19 16.21
N GLY A 136 -8.54 -1.07 16.45
CA GLY A 136 -7.89 -1.97 17.39
C GLY A 136 -6.43 -2.25 17.00
N ARG A 137 -5.62 -2.64 17.99
CA ARG A 137 -4.16 -2.69 17.83
C ARG A 137 -3.52 -3.96 18.39
N ILE A 138 -2.43 -4.37 17.75
CA ILE A 138 -1.51 -5.40 18.24
C ILE A 138 -0.24 -4.69 18.71
N VAL A 139 0.15 -4.87 19.97
CA VAL A 139 1.34 -4.26 20.57
C VAL A 139 2.35 -5.36 20.86
N ILE A 140 3.50 -5.32 20.21
CA ILE A 140 4.56 -6.32 20.34
C ILE A 140 5.79 -5.60 20.86
N LEU A 141 6.13 -5.83 22.12
CA LEU A 141 7.44 -5.46 22.67
C LEU A 141 8.33 -6.70 22.63
N ASP A 142 9.32 -6.74 21.75
CA ASP A 142 10.13 -7.95 21.64
C ASP A 142 11.53 -7.67 21.10
N THR A 143 12.44 -8.63 21.29
CA THR A 143 13.73 -8.65 20.59
C THR A 143 13.48 -8.85 19.10
N MET A 144 13.91 -7.88 18.30
CA MET A 144 13.69 -7.80 16.85
C MET A 144 14.89 -7.11 16.21
N PHE A 145 15.21 -7.49 14.97
CA PHE A 145 16.34 -6.90 14.24
C PHE A 145 15.86 -6.17 12.99
N ASN A 146 16.50 -5.05 12.64
CA ASN A 146 16.25 -4.30 11.41
C ASN A 146 16.63 -5.12 10.18
N SER A 147 17.69 -5.93 10.24
CA SER A 147 18.11 -6.79 9.13
C SER A 147 18.83 -8.06 9.60
N ARG A 148 19.00 -9.02 8.68
CA ARG A 148 19.82 -10.23 8.94
C ARG A 148 21.27 -9.87 9.23
N ASP A 149 21.81 -8.87 8.54
CA ASP A 149 23.21 -8.44 8.69
C ASP A 149 23.45 -7.81 10.07
N GLU A 150 22.49 -7.02 10.56
CA GLU A 150 22.53 -6.47 11.92
C GLU A 150 22.49 -7.58 12.97
N LYS A 151 21.56 -8.54 12.84
CA LYS A 151 21.48 -9.71 13.73
C LYS A 151 22.82 -10.46 13.78
N GLN A 152 23.42 -10.72 12.62
CA GLN A 152 24.72 -11.41 12.52
C GLN A 152 25.88 -10.59 13.09
N HIS A 153 25.83 -9.25 12.97
CA HIS A 153 26.82 -8.37 13.60
C HIS A 153 26.72 -8.42 15.13
N ILE A 154 25.51 -8.38 15.69
CA ILE A 154 25.26 -8.50 17.13
C ILE A 154 25.75 -9.85 17.66
N ILE A 155 25.43 -10.96 16.97
CA ILE A 155 25.90 -12.29 17.36
C ILE A 155 27.43 -12.34 17.47
N ARG A 156 28.15 -11.85 16.45
CA ARG A 156 29.63 -11.81 16.47
C ARG A 156 30.19 -10.94 17.59
N HIS A 157 29.52 -9.82 17.91
CA HIS A 157 29.93 -8.93 18.98
C HIS A 157 29.88 -9.65 20.34
N TYR A 158 28.76 -10.29 20.66
CA TYR A 158 28.57 -10.98 21.94
C TYR A 158 29.32 -12.31 22.04
N GLU A 159 29.60 -12.97 20.92
CA GLU A 159 30.52 -14.10 20.87
C GLU A 159 31.94 -13.68 21.28
N ALA A 160 32.42 -12.52 20.83
CA ALA A 160 33.73 -11.99 21.23
C ALA A 160 33.80 -11.58 22.71
N LEU A 161 32.66 -11.27 23.34
CA LEU A 161 32.55 -10.98 24.77
C LEU A 161 32.41 -12.26 25.63
N GLY A 162 32.27 -13.44 25.01
CA GLY A 162 32.10 -14.71 25.72
C GLY A 162 30.70 -14.95 26.27
N HIS A 163 29.67 -14.27 25.75
CA HIS A 163 28.28 -14.43 26.19
C HIS A 163 27.64 -15.64 25.48
N HIS A 164 28.04 -16.86 25.88
CA HIS A 164 27.70 -18.08 25.17
C HIS A 164 26.21 -18.42 25.17
N HIS A 165 25.49 -18.16 26.26
CA HIS A 165 24.05 -18.46 26.36
C HIS A 165 23.22 -17.50 25.51
N LEU A 166 23.53 -16.19 25.57
CA LEU A 166 22.87 -15.20 24.71
C LEU A 166 23.08 -15.52 23.22
N VAL A 167 24.31 -15.87 22.83
CA VAL A 167 24.62 -16.25 21.44
C VAL A 167 23.86 -17.51 21.03
N GLU A 168 23.71 -18.49 21.91
CA GLU A 168 22.89 -19.68 21.63
C GLU A 168 21.42 -19.30 21.36
N ASP A 169 20.81 -18.50 22.24
CA ASP A 169 19.42 -18.07 22.09
C ASP A 169 19.20 -17.28 20.80
N LEU A 170 20.09 -16.32 20.49
CA LEU A 170 20.05 -15.53 19.26
C LEU A 170 20.06 -16.40 17.99
N ASN A 171 20.70 -17.56 18.03
CA ASN A 171 20.74 -18.51 16.93
C ASN A 171 19.60 -19.52 16.93
N ARG A 172 19.06 -19.87 18.10
CA ARG A 172 18.04 -20.90 18.29
C ARG A 172 16.63 -20.40 18.06
N GLU A 173 16.32 -19.17 18.46
CA GLU A 173 14.97 -18.63 18.47
C GLU A 173 14.60 -17.85 17.19
N TYR A 174 13.30 -17.71 16.95
CA TYR A 174 12.74 -17.10 15.75
C TYR A 174 12.57 -15.58 15.87
N TYR A 175 13.59 -14.89 16.41
CA TYR A 175 13.59 -13.42 16.52
C TYR A 175 13.24 -12.76 15.19
N PRO A 176 12.16 -11.97 15.12
CA PRO A 176 11.68 -11.41 13.88
C PRO A 176 12.64 -10.41 13.27
N LEU A 177 12.51 -10.23 11.95
CA LEU A 177 13.04 -9.07 11.26
C LEU A 177 11.94 -8.02 11.13
N LYS A 178 12.29 -6.74 11.26
CA LYS A 178 11.37 -5.61 11.11
C LYS A 178 10.62 -5.66 9.78
N GLU A 179 11.34 -5.95 8.68
CA GLU A 179 10.76 -6.07 7.34
C GLU A 179 9.74 -7.22 7.24
N THR A 180 10.02 -8.34 7.92
CA THR A 180 9.09 -9.48 7.96
C THR A 180 7.77 -9.10 8.65
N ILE A 181 7.82 -8.48 9.84
CA ILE A 181 6.60 -8.07 10.55
C ILE A 181 5.85 -6.99 9.76
N MET A 182 6.56 -6.04 9.16
CA MET A 182 5.95 -5.02 8.30
C MET A 182 5.21 -5.65 7.10
N ALA A 183 5.80 -6.66 6.44
CA ALA A 183 5.18 -7.37 5.33
C ALA A 183 3.93 -8.14 5.78
N ILE A 184 4.00 -8.87 6.90
CA ILE A 184 2.87 -9.59 7.49
C ILE A 184 1.74 -8.63 7.86
N ALA A 185 2.06 -7.50 8.51
CA ALA A 185 1.09 -6.48 8.88
C ALA A 185 0.37 -5.92 7.63
N LYS A 186 1.11 -5.56 6.59
CA LYS A 186 0.54 -5.08 5.33
C LYS A 186 -0.39 -6.12 4.70
N GLN A 187 0.03 -7.39 4.66
CA GLN A 187 -0.73 -8.50 4.11
C GLN A 187 -2.10 -8.66 4.80
N HIS A 188 -2.16 -8.51 6.12
CA HIS A 188 -3.37 -8.72 6.91
C HIS A 188 -4.13 -7.43 7.23
N GLY A 189 -3.86 -6.34 6.49
CA GLY A 189 -4.63 -5.11 6.61
C GLY A 189 -4.33 -4.29 7.87
N PHE A 190 -3.07 -4.28 8.31
CA PHE A 190 -2.60 -3.43 9.40
C PHE A 190 -1.67 -2.33 8.91
N ASN A 191 -1.71 -1.18 9.57
CA ASN A 191 -0.64 -0.18 9.54
C ASN A 191 0.47 -0.63 10.50
N PHE A 192 1.73 -0.39 10.14
CA PHE A 192 2.90 -0.81 10.90
C PHE A 192 3.68 0.41 11.41
N GLU A 193 3.93 0.46 12.72
CA GLU A 193 4.83 1.41 13.37
C GLU A 193 5.79 0.65 14.28
N SER A 194 7.06 1.04 14.33
CA SER A 194 8.04 0.40 15.21
C SER A 194 9.11 1.37 15.66
N VAL A 195 9.39 1.38 16.97
CA VAL A 195 10.44 2.16 17.61
C VAL A 195 11.43 1.21 18.27
N GLN A 196 12.70 1.34 17.94
CA GLN A 196 13.78 0.61 18.61
C GLN A 196 14.06 1.28 19.96
N LEU A 197 13.98 0.51 21.06
CA LEU A 197 14.13 1.02 22.44
C LEU A 197 15.52 0.77 23.02
N ASN A 198 16.21 -0.28 22.57
CA ASN A 198 17.62 -0.56 22.83
C ASN A 198 18.21 -1.39 21.66
N ASN A 199 19.41 -1.94 21.81
CA ASN A 199 20.08 -2.70 20.74
C ASN A 199 19.36 -3.99 20.32
N PHE A 200 18.40 -4.47 21.10
CA PHE A 200 17.68 -5.72 20.87
C PHE A 200 16.17 -5.51 20.71
N ALA A 201 15.58 -4.67 21.56
CA ALA A 201 14.15 -4.59 21.75
C ALA A 201 13.52 -3.50 20.89
N HIS A 202 12.43 -3.87 20.22
CA HIS A 202 11.55 -2.98 19.51
C HIS A 202 10.16 -2.99 20.13
N LEU A 203 9.56 -1.80 20.22
CA LEU A 203 8.13 -1.65 20.43
C LEU A 203 7.44 -1.44 19.09
N THR A 204 6.72 -2.46 18.66
CA THR A 204 5.97 -2.50 17.40
C THR A 204 4.48 -2.39 17.67
N VAL A 205 3.78 -1.53 16.93
CA VAL A 205 2.34 -1.36 17.00
C VAL A 205 1.76 -1.60 15.62
N LEU A 206 0.84 -2.57 15.54
CA LEU A 206 0.06 -2.86 14.34
C LEU A 206 -1.36 -2.35 14.56
N THR A 207 -1.81 -1.36 13.79
CA THR A 207 -3.17 -0.82 13.92
C THR A 207 -4.03 -1.34 12.78
N LYS A 208 -5.17 -1.96 13.10
CA LYS A 208 -6.10 -2.50 12.10
C LYS A 208 -6.55 -1.36 11.18
N LYS A 209 -6.41 -1.53 9.87
CA LYS A 209 -6.86 -0.53 8.89
C LYS A 209 -8.38 -0.50 8.91
N THR A 210 -8.92 0.67 9.21
CA THR A 210 -10.33 0.98 9.04
C THR A 210 -10.44 2.12 8.04
N TYR A 211 -11.34 1.97 7.07
CA TYR A 211 -11.59 2.99 6.05
C TYR A 211 -12.85 3.77 6.45
N HIS A 212 -12.70 5.06 6.77
CA HIS A 212 -13.83 5.90 7.19
C HIS A 212 -14.51 6.61 6.02
N LYS A 213 -13.80 6.78 4.89
CA LYS A 213 -14.35 7.33 3.66
C LYS A 213 -14.06 6.37 2.50
N PRO A 214 -15.02 6.12 1.58
CA PRO A 214 -14.78 5.28 0.42
C PRO A 214 -13.55 5.70 -0.39
N ALA A 215 -13.29 7.00 -0.53
CA ALA A 215 -12.11 7.51 -1.23
C ALA A 215 -10.78 7.06 -0.62
N ASP A 216 -10.74 6.59 0.64
CA ASP A 216 -9.54 6.04 1.29
C ASP A 216 -9.15 4.66 0.72
N LEU A 217 -10.02 4.04 -0.07
CA LEU A 217 -9.75 2.82 -0.85
C LEU A 217 -8.95 3.08 -2.14
N THR A 218 -8.54 4.33 -2.40
CA THR A 218 -7.73 4.67 -3.58
C THR A 218 -6.34 4.05 -3.47
N GLY A 219 -5.92 3.31 -4.49
CA GLY A 219 -4.64 2.63 -4.57
C GLY A 219 -4.64 1.22 -3.97
N GLY A 220 -3.45 0.64 -3.76
CA GLY A 220 -3.34 -0.75 -3.30
C GLY A 220 -3.95 -1.76 -4.28
N THR A 221 -3.94 -1.42 -5.58
CA THR A 221 -4.56 -2.22 -6.64
C THR A 221 -3.76 -3.50 -6.91
N PRO A 222 -4.40 -4.60 -7.38
CA PRO A 222 -3.71 -5.84 -7.65
C PRO A 222 -2.63 -5.73 -8.74
N LEU A 223 -1.56 -6.49 -8.57
CA LEU A 223 -0.56 -6.76 -9.59
C LEU A 223 -0.65 -8.25 -9.97
N VAL A 224 -0.81 -8.54 -11.26
CA VAL A 224 -1.05 -9.90 -11.76
C VAL A 224 -0.01 -10.24 -12.83
N GLU A 225 0.60 -11.42 -12.72
CA GLU A 225 1.48 -11.94 -13.78
C GLU A 225 0.63 -12.42 -14.97
N LEU A 226 0.95 -11.93 -16.17
CA LEU A 226 0.38 -12.41 -17.42
C LEU A 226 1.22 -13.58 -17.92
N THR A 227 0.59 -14.75 -18.03
CA THR A 227 1.29 -16.01 -18.34
C THR A 227 0.91 -16.58 -19.70
N ALA A 228 -0.12 -16.03 -20.34
CA ALA A 228 -0.61 -16.55 -21.61
C ALA A 228 0.25 -16.11 -22.80
N PHE A 229 1.03 -15.03 -22.70
CA PHE A 229 1.80 -14.47 -23.80
C PHE A 229 3.23 -15.03 -23.86
N GLU A 230 3.74 -15.28 -25.07
CA GLU A 230 5.11 -15.74 -25.27
C GLU A 230 6.11 -14.62 -24.96
N LEU A 231 7.09 -14.91 -24.12
CA LEU A 231 8.12 -13.97 -23.69
C LEU A 231 9.52 -14.60 -23.82
N PRO A 232 10.58 -13.79 -24.00
CA PRO A 232 11.95 -14.28 -23.92
C PRO A 232 12.26 -14.96 -22.58
N ALA A 233 13.21 -15.90 -22.59
CA ALA A 233 13.66 -16.53 -21.37
C ALA A 233 14.15 -15.48 -20.35
N GLY A 234 13.78 -15.64 -19.08
CA GLY A 234 14.13 -14.72 -18.00
C GLY A 234 13.30 -13.44 -17.93
N VAL A 235 12.28 -13.28 -18.79
CA VAL A 235 11.35 -12.15 -18.78
C VAL A 235 10.01 -12.57 -18.19
N ARG A 236 9.47 -11.74 -17.29
CA ARG A 236 8.13 -11.90 -16.72
C ARG A 236 7.33 -10.63 -16.95
N LEU A 237 6.06 -10.75 -17.30
CA LEU A 237 5.17 -9.62 -17.57
C LEU A 237 4.09 -9.52 -16.49
N PHE A 238 3.96 -8.35 -15.88
CA PHE A 238 2.96 -8.08 -14.85
C PHE A 238 2.06 -6.93 -15.25
N ALA A 239 0.76 -7.09 -15.07
CA ALA A 239 -0.24 -6.04 -15.24
C ALA A 239 -0.62 -5.44 -13.88
N LYS A 240 -0.49 -4.12 -13.74
CA LYS A 240 -1.01 -3.37 -12.59
C LYS A 240 -2.44 -2.92 -12.91
N LEU A 241 -3.42 -3.46 -12.18
CA LEU A 241 -4.83 -3.40 -12.53
C LEU A 241 -5.53 -2.20 -11.89
N GLU A 242 -5.38 -1.02 -12.48
CA GLU A 242 -5.92 0.23 -11.92
C GLU A 242 -7.45 0.35 -12.03
N MET A 243 -8.10 -0.56 -12.75
CA MET A 243 -9.54 -0.76 -12.74
C MET A 243 -10.12 -1.14 -11.36
N TYR A 244 -9.28 -1.58 -10.41
CA TYR A 244 -9.70 -1.92 -9.04
C TYR A 244 -9.68 -0.74 -8.06
N ASN A 245 -9.36 0.48 -8.52
CA ASN A 245 -9.69 1.66 -7.72
C ASN A 245 -11.22 1.83 -7.62
N LEU A 246 -11.71 2.56 -6.61
CA LEU A 246 -13.15 2.70 -6.33
C LEU A 246 -13.97 3.23 -7.51
N GLY A 247 -13.50 4.30 -8.15
CA GLY A 247 -14.02 4.92 -9.36
C GLY A 247 -13.62 4.18 -10.63
N GLY A 248 -12.90 3.07 -10.52
CA GLY A 248 -12.59 2.11 -11.57
C GLY A 248 -11.48 2.54 -12.51
N SER A 249 -10.59 3.44 -12.10
CA SER A 249 -9.45 3.81 -12.94
C SER A 249 -8.25 4.39 -12.16
N VAL A 250 -7.12 4.49 -12.86
CA VAL A 250 -5.89 5.15 -12.38
C VAL A 250 -6.09 6.62 -12.01
N LYS A 251 -7.16 7.27 -12.53
CA LYS A 251 -7.42 8.71 -12.29
C LYS A 251 -8.00 8.99 -10.92
N ASP A 252 -8.41 7.98 -10.17
CA ASP A 252 -8.77 8.12 -8.76
C ASP A 252 -7.58 8.61 -7.93
N ARG A 253 -6.37 8.10 -8.23
CA ARG A 253 -5.13 8.54 -7.60
C ARG A 253 -4.88 10.03 -7.83
N LEU A 254 -5.05 10.47 -9.08
CA LEU A 254 -4.92 11.87 -9.46
C LEU A 254 -5.94 12.74 -8.74
N GLY A 255 -7.23 12.37 -8.82
CA GLY A 255 -8.31 13.14 -8.21
C GLY A 255 -8.11 13.29 -6.71
N ARG A 256 -7.80 12.19 -6.01
CA ARG A 256 -7.51 12.20 -4.58
C ARG A 256 -6.33 13.10 -4.25
N HIS A 257 -5.22 12.97 -4.97
CA HIS A 257 -4.01 13.74 -4.70
C HIS A 257 -4.23 15.25 -4.88
N LEU A 258 -4.85 15.67 -6.00
CA LEU A 258 -5.09 17.09 -6.28
C LEU A 258 -5.98 17.75 -5.23
N ILE A 259 -7.07 17.07 -4.84
CA ILE A 259 -8.00 17.63 -3.85
C ILE A 259 -7.40 17.60 -2.44
N ASP A 260 -6.78 16.50 -2.02
CA ASP A 260 -6.15 16.41 -0.70
C ASP A 260 -5.07 17.50 -0.53
N GLU A 261 -4.25 17.72 -1.56
CA GLU A 261 -3.21 18.75 -1.51
C GLU A 261 -3.81 20.16 -1.45
N ALA A 262 -4.80 20.45 -2.30
CA ALA A 262 -5.46 21.75 -2.32
C ALA A 262 -6.19 22.06 -1.01
N VAL A 263 -6.87 21.07 -0.40
CA VAL A 263 -7.49 21.20 0.92
C VAL A 263 -6.43 21.43 1.99
N ARG A 264 -5.34 20.67 1.98
CA ARG A 264 -4.24 20.82 2.95
C ARG A 264 -3.56 22.18 2.87
N ARG A 265 -3.42 22.75 1.67
CA ARG A 265 -2.86 24.10 1.45
C ARG A 265 -3.86 25.23 1.72
N GLY A 266 -5.15 24.92 1.81
CA GLY A 266 -6.22 25.91 1.95
C GLY A 266 -6.55 26.65 0.65
N ASP A 267 -6.22 26.07 -0.51
CA ASP A 267 -6.43 26.70 -1.82
C ASP A 267 -7.92 26.78 -2.20
N ILE A 268 -8.75 25.90 -1.63
CA ILE A 268 -10.19 25.79 -1.92
C ILE A 268 -10.98 26.64 -0.92
N SER A 269 -11.13 27.93 -1.22
CA SER A 269 -11.79 28.88 -0.32
C SER A 269 -13.31 28.90 -0.41
N THR A 270 -13.88 28.58 -1.57
CA THR A 270 -15.33 28.65 -1.83
C THR A 270 -16.08 27.34 -1.58
N GLY A 271 -15.36 26.24 -1.34
CA GLY A 271 -15.92 24.89 -1.33
C GLY A 271 -16.25 24.34 -2.73
N GLU A 272 -15.85 25.03 -3.80
CA GLU A 272 -16.14 24.65 -5.18
C GLU A 272 -14.86 24.34 -5.96
N VAL A 273 -14.94 23.30 -6.78
CA VAL A 273 -13.87 22.82 -7.65
C VAL A 273 -14.37 22.76 -9.08
N VAL A 274 -13.51 23.13 -10.02
CA VAL A 274 -13.79 23.04 -11.46
C VAL A 274 -12.70 22.28 -12.21
N GLU A 275 -13.09 21.57 -13.26
CA GLU A 275 -12.19 20.91 -14.20
C GLU A 275 -12.86 20.81 -15.58
N ALA A 276 -12.05 20.76 -16.63
CA ALA A 276 -12.47 20.38 -17.96
C ALA A 276 -12.05 18.95 -18.26
N THR A 277 -12.99 18.01 -18.20
CA THR A 277 -12.73 16.60 -18.53
C THR A 277 -14.02 15.84 -18.77
N ALA A 278 -14.04 14.98 -19.78
CA ALA A 278 -15.11 14.04 -20.06
C ALA A 278 -14.74 12.58 -19.70
N GLY A 279 -13.56 12.39 -19.10
CA GLY A 279 -12.95 11.08 -18.89
C GLY A 279 -12.91 10.67 -17.42
N ASN A 280 -12.09 9.66 -17.16
CA ASN A 280 -11.89 9.10 -15.83
C ASN A 280 -11.43 10.12 -14.76
N THR A 281 -10.76 11.21 -15.15
CA THR A 281 -10.38 12.29 -14.22
C THR A 281 -11.59 12.91 -13.54
N GLY A 282 -12.72 13.08 -14.24
CA GLY A 282 -13.93 13.64 -13.66
C GLY A 282 -14.53 12.75 -12.57
N ILE A 283 -14.49 11.43 -12.78
CA ILE A 283 -14.93 10.43 -11.79
C ILE A 283 -14.02 10.45 -10.55
N GLY A 284 -12.71 10.42 -10.75
CA GLY A 284 -11.74 10.48 -9.66
C GLY A 284 -11.85 11.77 -8.83
N LEU A 285 -12.05 12.92 -9.49
CA LEU A 285 -12.30 14.19 -8.81
C LEU A 285 -13.64 14.21 -8.08
N ALA A 286 -14.71 13.62 -8.63
CA ALA A 286 -16.01 13.57 -7.97
C ALA A 286 -15.93 12.79 -6.65
N LEU A 287 -15.26 11.64 -6.64
CA LEU A 287 -15.01 10.86 -5.42
C LEU A 287 -14.18 11.64 -4.39
N ALA A 288 -13.14 12.33 -4.84
CA ALA A 288 -12.28 13.12 -3.97
C ALA A 288 -13.01 14.34 -3.36
N CYS A 289 -13.76 15.08 -4.17
CA CYS A 289 -14.59 16.19 -3.71
C CYS A 289 -15.64 15.72 -2.69
N LEU A 290 -16.31 14.59 -2.95
CA LEU A 290 -17.28 14.01 -2.03
C LEU A 290 -16.67 13.69 -0.66
N ALA A 291 -15.43 13.18 -0.63
CA ALA A 291 -14.71 12.87 0.62
C ALA A 291 -14.43 14.12 1.47
N HIS A 292 -14.43 15.32 0.87
CA HIS A 292 -14.19 16.60 1.54
C HIS A 292 -15.42 17.51 1.61
N GLY A 293 -16.58 17.04 1.16
CA GLY A 293 -17.81 17.84 1.13
C GLY A 293 -17.75 19.02 0.15
N LEU A 294 -16.94 18.91 -0.90
CA LEU A 294 -16.76 19.93 -1.94
C LEU A 294 -17.73 19.72 -3.11
N LYS A 295 -18.12 20.81 -3.77
CA LYS A 295 -18.89 20.76 -5.01
C LYS A 295 -17.97 20.70 -6.22
N LEU A 296 -18.31 19.88 -7.20
CA LEU A 296 -17.54 19.73 -8.44
C LEU A 296 -18.38 20.14 -9.65
N ARG A 297 -17.85 21.05 -10.48
CA ARG A 297 -18.37 21.40 -11.80
C ARG A 297 -17.42 20.93 -12.89
N LEU A 298 -17.92 20.17 -13.84
CA LEU A 298 -17.17 19.58 -14.94
C LEU A 298 -17.61 20.17 -16.27
N TYR A 299 -16.67 20.77 -17.00
CA TYR A 299 -16.90 21.24 -18.36
C TYR A 299 -16.61 20.11 -19.35
N VAL A 300 -17.63 19.72 -20.10
CA VAL A 300 -17.66 18.50 -20.93
C VAL A 300 -18.17 18.85 -22.33
N PRO A 301 -17.49 18.48 -23.43
CA PRO A 301 -18.07 18.63 -24.77
C PRO A 301 -19.24 17.65 -24.99
N GLU A 302 -20.28 18.04 -25.71
CA GLU A 302 -21.56 17.30 -25.78
C GLU A 302 -21.48 15.85 -26.30
N LYS A 303 -20.49 15.49 -27.13
CA LYS A 303 -20.40 14.16 -27.79
C LYS A 303 -19.58 13.09 -27.06
N PHE A 304 -19.28 13.25 -25.77
CA PHE A 304 -18.47 12.27 -25.02
C PHE A 304 -19.28 11.16 -24.33
N SER A 305 -18.61 10.07 -23.91
CA SER A 305 -19.20 8.86 -23.31
C SER A 305 -20.36 9.13 -22.35
N ILE A 306 -21.50 8.49 -22.64
CA ILE A 306 -22.73 8.61 -21.86
C ILE A 306 -22.56 7.92 -20.50
N GLU A 307 -21.85 6.79 -20.47
CA GLU A 307 -21.57 6.00 -19.27
C GLU A 307 -20.78 6.81 -18.25
N LYS A 308 -19.67 7.43 -18.68
CA LYS A 308 -18.83 8.25 -17.80
C LYS A 308 -19.62 9.44 -17.26
N GLN A 309 -20.41 10.10 -18.12
CA GLN A 309 -21.27 11.21 -17.69
C GLN A 309 -22.33 10.79 -16.66
N ALA A 310 -22.94 9.61 -16.84
CA ALA A 310 -23.92 9.07 -15.90
C ALA A 310 -23.28 8.81 -14.53
N ILE A 311 -22.08 8.20 -14.49
CA ILE A 311 -21.33 7.97 -13.25
C ILE A 311 -20.99 9.30 -12.56
N MET A 312 -20.47 10.28 -13.31
CA MET A 312 -20.11 11.59 -12.74
C MET A 312 -21.32 12.30 -12.11
N ARG A 313 -22.50 12.28 -12.77
CA ARG A 313 -23.74 12.82 -12.19
C ARG A 313 -24.20 12.05 -10.96
N ALA A 314 -24.11 10.73 -10.97
CA ALA A 314 -24.47 9.89 -9.83
C ALA A 314 -23.60 10.19 -8.60
N LEU A 315 -22.33 10.55 -8.81
CA LEU A 315 -21.40 11.01 -7.77
C LEU A 315 -21.60 12.48 -7.36
N GLY A 316 -22.61 13.16 -7.90
CA GLY A 316 -22.97 14.53 -7.52
C GLY A 316 -22.21 15.63 -8.24
N ALA A 317 -21.46 15.32 -9.31
CA ALA A 317 -20.84 16.34 -10.15
C ALA A 317 -21.88 17.05 -11.01
N GLU A 318 -21.78 18.37 -11.11
CA GLU A 318 -22.53 19.18 -12.07
C GLU A 318 -21.79 19.18 -13.41
N LEU A 319 -22.46 18.78 -14.48
CA LEU A 319 -21.87 18.73 -15.82
C LEU A 319 -22.38 19.92 -16.64
N ILE A 320 -21.45 20.76 -17.08
CA ILE A 320 -21.71 21.93 -17.93
C ILE A 320 -21.24 21.60 -19.34
N MET A 321 -22.20 21.50 -20.25
CA MET A 321 -21.91 21.15 -21.64
C MET A 321 -21.30 22.32 -22.40
N THR A 322 -20.26 22.03 -23.18
CA THR A 322 -19.62 22.98 -24.10
C THR A 322 -19.78 22.54 -25.56
N ALA A 323 -19.68 23.50 -26.48
CA ALA A 323 -19.84 23.21 -27.91
C ALA A 323 -18.84 22.15 -28.39
N THR A 324 -19.34 21.12 -29.09
CA THR A 324 -18.51 20.03 -29.63
C THR A 324 -17.43 20.56 -30.59
N ALA A 325 -17.73 21.61 -31.36
CA ALA A 325 -16.80 22.21 -32.32
C ALA A 325 -15.52 22.77 -31.67
N ASP A 326 -15.60 23.22 -30.42
CA ASP A 326 -14.46 23.78 -29.69
C ASP A 326 -13.64 22.68 -28.96
N GLY A 327 -14.17 21.45 -28.92
CA GLY A 327 -13.54 20.30 -28.31
C GLY A 327 -13.11 20.53 -26.86
N MET A 328 -12.05 19.82 -26.45
CA MET A 328 -11.50 19.94 -25.09
C MET A 328 -10.81 21.30 -24.83
N LEU A 329 -10.33 21.98 -25.88
CA LEU A 329 -9.74 23.31 -25.73
C LEU A 329 -10.80 24.34 -25.29
N GLY A 330 -11.99 24.30 -25.90
CA GLY A 330 -13.13 25.11 -25.50
C GLY A 330 -13.59 24.83 -24.07
N ALA A 331 -13.68 23.54 -23.70
CA ALA A 331 -14.03 23.14 -22.33
C ALA A 331 -13.03 23.69 -21.29
N ARG A 332 -11.73 23.61 -21.56
CA ARG A 332 -10.67 24.16 -20.69
C ARG A 332 -10.76 25.68 -20.56
N ALA A 333 -11.01 26.39 -21.66
CA ALA A 333 -11.18 27.83 -21.63
C ALA A 333 -12.40 28.23 -20.79
N ALA A 334 -13.52 27.51 -20.92
CA ALA A 334 -14.73 27.73 -20.14
C ALA A 334 -14.50 27.47 -18.63
N ALA A 335 -13.86 26.35 -18.26
CA ALA A 335 -13.52 26.04 -16.87
C ALA A 335 -12.61 27.10 -16.24
N ALA A 336 -11.58 27.55 -16.97
CA ALA A 336 -10.67 28.59 -16.49
C ALA A 336 -11.37 29.95 -16.32
N ALA A 337 -12.25 30.33 -17.25
CA ALA A 337 -13.04 31.55 -17.16
C ALA A 337 -13.99 31.51 -15.96
N ASP A 338 -14.60 30.35 -15.70
CA ASP A 338 -15.48 30.12 -14.57
C ASP A 338 -14.76 30.18 -13.23
N ALA A 339 -13.60 29.53 -13.12
CA ALA A 339 -12.72 29.61 -11.95
C ALA A 339 -12.38 31.07 -11.62
N LYS A 340 -11.98 31.84 -12.63
CA LYS A 340 -11.65 33.27 -12.48
C LYS A 340 -12.84 34.11 -12.02
N ARG A 341 -14.05 33.77 -12.48
CA ARG A 341 -15.29 34.50 -12.15
C ARG A 341 -15.84 34.17 -10.78
N THR A 342 -15.77 32.90 -10.38
CA THR A 342 -16.40 32.39 -9.15
C THR A 342 -15.45 32.24 -7.97
N GLY A 343 -14.13 32.21 -8.22
CA GLY A 343 -13.13 31.87 -7.22
C GLY A 343 -13.03 30.37 -6.93
N ALA A 344 -13.72 29.52 -7.70
CA ALA A 344 -13.61 28.08 -7.58
C ALA A 344 -12.20 27.59 -7.93
N TYR A 345 -11.76 26.51 -7.26
CA TYR A 345 -10.44 25.94 -7.45
C TYR A 345 -10.38 25.18 -8.79
N TYR A 346 -9.55 25.66 -9.72
CA TYR A 346 -9.30 24.97 -10.99
C TYR A 346 -8.15 23.98 -10.86
N THR A 347 -8.44 22.70 -11.00
CA THR A 347 -7.48 21.60 -10.79
C THR A 347 -6.41 21.53 -11.90
N ASN A 348 -6.79 21.81 -13.15
CA ASN A 348 -5.91 21.93 -14.31
C ASN A 348 -4.91 20.76 -14.47
N GLN A 349 -5.43 19.53 -14.65
CA GLN A 349 -4.62 18.30 -14.68
C GLN A 349 -3.44 18.33 -15.65
N PHE A 350 -3.50 19.10 -16.75
CA PHE A 350 -2.47 19.10 -17.79
C PHE A 350 -1.25 19.97 -17.46
N GLU A 351 -1.38 20.91 -16.52
CA GLU A 351 -0.30 21.85 -16.18
C GLU A 351 0.11 21.80 -14.72
N SER A 352 -0.68 21.14 -13.87
CA SER A 352 -0.35 20.95 -12.47
C SER A 352 0.83 19.99 -12.31
N SER A 353 1.91 20.45 -11.67
CA SER A 353 3.04 19.61 -11.26
C SER A 353 2.65 18.54 -10.23
N ALA A 354 1.48 18.66 -9.60
CA ALA A 354 0.94 17.64 -8.71
C ALA A 354 0.41 16.42 -9.46
N ASN A 355 0.25 16.46 -10.80
CA ASN A 355 -0.21 15.31 -11.57
C ASN A 355 0.82 14.16 -11.53
N PRO A 356 2.10 14.33 -11.94
CA PRO A 356 3.11 13.28 -11.76
C PRO A 356 3.24 12.79 -10.30
N ALA A 357 3.25 13.70 -9.33
CA ALA A 357 3.40 13.39 -7.91
C ALA A 357 2.29 12.47 -7.37
N SER A 358 1.10 12.47 -8.00
CA SER A 358 -0.01 11.59 -7.62
C SER A 358 0.29 10.09 -7.77
N TYR A 359 1.33 9.73 -8.54
CA TYR A 359 1.70 8.33 -8.81
C TYR A 359 2.93 7.85 -8.02
N ASP A 360 3.47 8.65 -7.11
CA ASP A 360 4.57 8.23 -6.22
C ASP A 360 4.21 6.98 -5.41
N LYS A 361 2.98 6.94 -4.88
CA LYS A 361 2.47 5.78 -4.14
C LYS A 361 2.41 4.54 -5.02
N LEU A 362 2.03 4.69 -6.29
CA LEU A 362 1.99 3.57 -7.24
C LEU A 362 3.39 3.01 -7.52
N ALA A 363 4.39 3.87 -7.70
CA ALA A 363 5.77 3.40 -7.86
C ALA A 363 6.29 2.65 -6.62
N ASN A 364 5.94 3.13 -5.43
CA ASN A 364 6.27 2.46 -4.17
C ASN A 364 5.53 1.13 -3.99
N GLU A 365 4.26 1.04 -4.40
CA GLU A 365 3.51 -0.22 -4.45
C GLU A 365 4.25 -1.24 -5.31
N LEU A 366 4.63 -0.87 -6.54
CA LEU A 366 5.34 -1.76 -7.47
C LEU A 366 6.70 -2.24 -6.92
N THR A 367 7.48 -1.34 -6.33
CA THR A 367 8.78 -1.69 -5.75
C THR A 367 8.61 -2.61 -4.54
N ALA A 368 7.57 -2.38 -3.72
CA ALA A 368 7.29 -3.25 -2.58
C ALA A 368 6.74 -4.63 -2.99
N GLU A 369 6.07 -4.72 -4.14
CA GLU A 369 5.46 -5.95 -4.65
C GLU A 369 6.46 -6.83 -5.42
N LEU A 370 7.37 -6.24 -6.20
CA LEU A 370 8.29 -6.98 -7.07
C LEU A 370 9.77 -6.88 -6.67
N GLY A 371 10.14 -5.94 -5.79
CA GLY A 371 11.52 -5.52 -5.63
C GLY A 371 11.98 -4.74 -6.87
N GLU A 372 12.67 -5.41 -7.78
CA GLU A 372 13.20 -4.81 -9.00
C GLU A 372 12.17 -4.83 -10.15
N VAL A 373 11.96 -3.65 -10.75
CA VAL A 373 11.18 -3.45 -11.96
C VAL A 373 12.17 -3.14 -13.09
N ALA A 374 12.32 -4.07 -14.04
CA ALA A 374 13.27 -3.93 -15.13
C ALA A 374 12.74 -3.01 -16.24
N MET A 375 11.43 -2.97 -16.45
CA MET A 375 10.77 -2.09 -17.40
C MET A 375 9.40 -1.64 -16.90
N ILE A 376 9.06 -0.38 -17.12
CA ILE A 376 7.71 0.14 -16.91
C ILE A 376 7.13 0.65 -18.23
N VAL A 377 5.90 0.20 -18.53
CA VAL A 377 5.16 0.54 -19.75
C VAL A 377 3.86 1.24 -19.37
N ALA A 378 3.67 2.48 -19.82
CA ALA A 378 2.47 3.25 -19.54
C ALA A 378 2.10 4.18 -20.70
N GLY A 379 0.81 4.26 -21.00
CA GLY A 379 0.32 5.18 -22.02
C GLY A 379 0.28 6.64 -21.57
N ALA A 380 0.43 7.57 -22.51
CA ALA A 380 0.41 9.00 -22.25
C ALA A 380 -0.89 9.66 -22.75
N GLY A 381 -1.75 10.05 -21.81
CA GLY A 381 -2.81 11.04 -22.03
C GLY A 381 -2.36 12.41 -21.51
N SER A 382 -2.60 12.71 -20.23
CA SER A 382 -1.96 13.88 -19.60
C SER A 382 -0.45 13.73 -19.41
N GLY A 383 0.09 12.50 -19.56
CA GLY A 383 1.50 12.15 -19.28
C GLY A 383 1.82 11.89 -17.81
N GLY A 384 0.89 12.13 -16.88
CA GLY A 384 1.17 12.11 -15.44
C GLY A 384 1.60 10.75 -14.92
N THR A 385 0.86 9.70 -15.29
CA THR A 385 1.14 8.32 -14.86
C THR A 385 2.53 7.87 -15.31
N PHE A 386 2.86 8.05 -16.59
CA PHE A 386 4.18 7.73 -17.12
C PHE A 386 5.28 8.53 -16.41
N THR A 387 5.11 9.85 -16.27
CA THR A 387 6.10 10.74 -15.67
C THR A 387 6.40 10.36 -14.22
N GLY A 388 5.37 10.23 -13.38
CA GLY A 388 5.56 9.90 -11.96
C GLY A 388 6.16 8.52 -11.74
N LEU A 389 5.82 7.54 -12.59
CA LEU A 389 6.47 6.22 -12.55
C LEU A 389 7.93 6.29 -13.02
N ALA A 390 8.20 6.98 -14.13
CA ALA A 390 9.54 7.11 -14.70
C ALA A 390 10.49 7.83 -13.72
N GLU A 391 10.07 8.92 -13.10
CA GLU A 391 10.85 9.67 -12.10
C GLU A 391 11.29 8.80 -10.92
N ARG A 392 10.48 7.81 -10.52
CA ARG A 392 10.75 6.94 -9.37
C ARG A 392 11.47 5.65 -9.72
N LEU A 393 11.19 5.08 -10.89
CA LEU A 393 11.70 3.76 -11.28
C LEU A 393 12.97 3.85 -12.14
N LYS A 394 13.12 4.89 -12.98
CA LYS A 394 14.30 5.05 -13.84
C LYS A 394 15.61 5.18 -13.03
N PRO A 395 15.68 5.96 -11.93
CA PRO A 395 16.88 6.00 -11.09
C PRO A 395 17.22 4.66 -10.42
N ARG A 396 16.27 3.71 -10.37
CA ARG A 396 16.46 2.34 -9.88
C ARG A 396 16.84 1.36 -10.99
N GLY A 397 17.11 1.84 -12.20
CA GLY A 397 17.54 1.03 -13.34
C GLY A 397 16.41 0.56 -14.27
N ALA A 398 15.16 0.97 -14.03
CA ALA A 398 14.05 0.58 -14.91
C ALA A 398 14.13 1.28 -16.27
N ARG A 399 13.95 0.51 -17.35
CA ARG A 399 13.68 1.05 -18.69
C ARG A 399 12.27 1.63 -18.75
N THR A 400 12.12 2.85 -19.26
CA THR A 400 10.82 3.55 -19.29
C THR A 400 10.27 3.65 -20.72
N VAL A 401 9.11 3.03 -20.94
CA VAL A 401 8.44 2.99 -22.25
C VAL A 401 7.12 3.73 -22.17
N VAL A 402 6.99 4.80 -22.95
CA VAL A 402 5.73 5.53 -23.10
C VAL A 402 4.98 5.02 -24.34
N VAL A 403 3.66 4.89 -24.22
CA VAL A 403 2.81 4.37 -25.29
C VAL A 403 1.91 5.47 -25.83
N GLU A 404 1.80 5.54 -27.15
CA GLU A 404 0.87 6.43 -27.84
C GLU A 404 0.14 5.69 -28.98
N PRO A 405 -1.05 6.14 -29.38
CA PRO A 405 -1.69 5.66 -30.59
C PRO A 405 -1.11 6.35 -31.84
N VAL A 406 -1.25 5.73 -33.01
CA VAL A 406 -1.13 6.45 -34.28
C VAL A 406 -2.10 7.65 -34.29
N GLY A 407 -1.63 8.82 -34.71
CA GLY A 407 -2.36 10.09 -34.59
C GLY A 407 -1.98 10.91 -33.35
N SER A 408 -1.03 10.44 -32.54
CA SER A 408 -0.37 11.20 -31.47
C SER A 408 1.03 11.68 -31.89
N ILE A 409 1.50 12.76 -31.28
CA ILE A 409 2.70 13.49 -31.73
C ILE A 409 4.00 13.13 -31.00
N LEU A 410 4.01 12.23 -30.01
CA LEU A 410 5.18 12.01 -29.15
C LEU A 410 6.36 11.46 -29.94
N ASN A 411 6.12 10.53 -30.85
CA ASN A 411 7.16 9.94 -31.72
C ASN A 411 7.39 10.73 -33.02
N GLY A 412 6.90 11.98 -33.09
CA GLY A 412 7.07 12.85 -34.27
C GLY A 412 6.11 12.57 -35.42
N GLY A 413 5.05 11.79 -35.18
CA GLY A 413 3.95 11.61 -36.14
C GLY A 413 3.01 12.82 -36.21
N ASP A 414 2.11 12.79 -37.21
CA ASP A 414 1.08 13.81 -37.37
C ASP A 414 -0.07 13.62 -36.36
N SER A 415 -0.63 14.74 -35.90
CA SER A 415 -1.83 14.72 -35.07
C SER A 415 -3.04 14.24 -35.89
N GLY A 416 -3.81 13.30 -35.32
CA GLY A 416 -4.97 12.70 -35.98
C GLY A 416 -5.91 12.00 -35.00
N SER A 417 -7.13 11.74 -35.48
CA SER A 417 -8.13 10.99 -34.69
C SER A 417 -7.70 9.53 -34.49
N HIS A 418 -8.00 8.99 -33.31
CA HIS A 418 -7.78 7.60 -32.94
C HIS A 418 -8.94 7.09 -32.08
N ARG A 419 -9.17 5.78 -32.08
CA ARG A 419 -10.21 5.09 -31.29
C ARG A 419 -9.72 4.70 -29.90
N THR A 420 -8.41 4.58 -29.71
CA THR A 420 -7.79 4.19 -28.43
C THR A 420 -7.93 5.30 -27.39
N GLU A 421 -8.98 5.24 -26.58
CA GLU A 421 -9.28 6.27 -25.59
C GLU A 421 -8.30 6.35 -24.41
N GLY A 422 -8.10 7.58 -23.92
CA GLY A 422 -7.38 7.86 -22.67
C GLY A 422 -5.88 8.11 -22.84
N ILE A 423 -5.34 7.84 -24.03
CA ILE A 423 -3.95 8.11 -24.43
C ILE A 423 -3.93 8.83 -25.78
N GLY A 424 -2.77 9.35 -26.17
CA GLY A 424 -2.60 10.19 -27.34
C GLY A 424 -2.63 11.67 -26.97
N VAL A 425 -1.65 12.41 -27.50
CA VAL A 425 -1.48 13.83 -27.20
C VAL A 425 -1.37 14.65 -28.47
N GLU A 426 -1.92 15.85 -28.42
CA GLU A 426 -1.78 16.87 -29.47
C GLU A 426 -0.73 17.93 -29.10
N VAL A 427 -0.35 17.99 -27.82
CA VAL A 427 0.64 18.92 -27.27
C VAL A 427 1.50 18.14 -26.28
N TRP A 428 2.81 18.34 -26.35
CA TRP A 428 3.76 17.70 -25.46
C TRP A 428 3.48 18.05 -23.99
N PRO A 429 3.25 17.07 -23.08
CA PRO A 429 3.02 17.34 -21.66
C PRO A 429 4.20 18.05 -20.99
N LYS A 430 3.93 19.16 -20.29
CA LYS A 430 4.99 20.06 -19.76
C LYS A 430 5.96 19.38 -18.79
N PHE A 431 5.47 18.46 -17.97
CA PHE A 431 6.26 17.75 -16.96
C PHE A 431 6.92 16.46 -17.49
N MET A 432 6.57 16.01 -18.70
CA MET A 432 7.14 14.79 -19.27
C MET A 432 8.41 15.13 -20.05
N THR A 433 9.55 15.20 -19.38
CA THR A 433 10.80 15.54 -20.06
C THR A 433 11.31 14.36 -20.90
N ARG A 434 12.05 14.64 -21.98
CA ARG A 434 12.51 13.59 -22.92
C ARG A 434 13.50 12.63 -22.27
N GLU A 435 14.25 13.10 -21.28
CA GLU A 435 15.25 12.32 -20.53
C GLU A 435 14.60 11.19 -19.73
N LEU A 436 13.31 11.34 -19.37
CA LEU A 436 12.54 10.30 -18.69
C LEU A 436 12.12 9.16 -19.62
N ILE A 437 12.30 9.26 -20.95
CA ILE A 437 11.78 8.30 -21.93
C ILE A 437 12.94 7.52 -22.55
N ASP A 438 12.94 6.19 -22.40
CA ASP A 438 13.89 5.30 -23.11
C ASP A 438 13.35 4.81 -24.45
N ALA A 439 12.03 4.67 -24.57
CA ALA A 439 11.36 4.32 -25.83
C ALA A 439 9.94 4.91 -25.91
N ILE A 440 9.51 5.21 -27.13
CA ILE A 440 8.13 5.57 -27.47
C ILE A 440 7.59 4.48 -28.39
N GLU A 441 6.53 3.80 -27.97
CA GLU A 441 5.82 2.80 -28.77
C GLU A 441 4.55 3.42 -29.36
N THR A 442 4.52 3.54 -30.69
CA THR A 442 3.36 4.03 -31.44
C THR A 442 2.51 2.85 -31.92
N ILE A 443 1.31 2.69 -31.37
CA ILE A 443 0.44 1.53 -31.57
C ILE A 443 -0.76 1.89 -32.44
N THR A 444 -1.13 1.03 -33.39
CA THR A 444 -2.33 1.22 -34.20
C THR A 444 -3.58 0.88 -33.40
N ASP A 445 -4.73 1.47 -33.74
CA ASP A 445 -6.00 1.09 -33.10
C ASP A 445 -6.25 -0.43 -33.26
N ASP A 446 -6.08 -0.99 -34.45
CA ASP A 446 -6.31 -2.43 -34.66
C ASP A 446 -5.46 -3.30 -33.73
N ALA A 447 -4.16 -2.99 -33.56
CA ALA A 447 -3.31 -3.72 -32.63
C ALA A 447 -3.74 -3.56 -31.17
N ALA A 448 -4.18 -2.35 -30.78
CA ALA A 448 -4.68 -2.11 -29.43
C ALA A 448 -5.96 -2.91 -29.14
N PHE A 449 -6.93 -2.89 -30.05
CA PHE A 449 -8.20 -3.60 -29.88
C PHE A 449 -8.05 -5.12 -30.00
N ASP A 450 -7.15 -5.62 -30.85
CA ASP A 450 -6.81 -7.05 -30.90
C ASP A 450 -6.19 -7.51 -29.57
N ALA A 451 -5.27 -6.72 -28.99
CA ALA A 451 -4.70 -7.01 -27.69
C ALA A 451 -5.75 -7.01 -26.55
N VAL A 452 -6.76 -6.13 -26.59
CA VAL A 452 -7.90 -6.17 -25.65
C VAL A 452 -8.65 -7.51 -25.77
N LYS A 453 -8.94 -7.96 -26.99
CA LYS A 453 -9.65 -9.22 -27.24
C LYS A 453 -8.82 -10.42 -26.73
N GLU A 454 -7.51 -10.39 -26.94
CA GLU A 454 -6.61 -11.45 -26.45
C GLU A 454 -6.52 -11.48 -24.93
N LEU A 455 -6.41 -10.32 -24.25
CA LEU A 455 -6.46 -10.24 -22.78
C LEU A 455 -7.74 -10.84 -22.21
N ALA A 456 -8.89 -10.52 -22.81
CA ALA A 456 -10.17 -11.07 -22.37
C ALA A 456 -10.23 -12.59 -22.58
N ARG A 457 -9.79 -13.09 -23.74
CA ARG A 457 -9.88 -14.53 -24.09
C ARG A 457 -8.89 -15.41 -23.33
N ARG A 458 -7.68 -14.91 -23.06
CA ARG A 458 -6.56 -15.72 -22.58
C ARG A 458 -6.26 -15.52 -21.11
N GLU A 459 -6.47 -14.31 -20.59
CA GLU A 459 -6.20 -13.96 -19.18
C GLU A 459 -7.48 -13.67 -18.39
N GLY A 460 -8.65 -13.58 -19.06
CA GLY A 460 -9.90 -13.22 -18.41
C GLY A 460 -9.96 -11.75 -17.95
N LEU A 461 -9.09 -10.89 -18.48
CA LEU A 461 -8.98 -9.48 -18.10
C LEU A 461 -9.84 -8.59 -18.98
N LEU A 462 -10.83 -7.91 -18.38
CA LEU A 462 -11.76 -7.01 -19.07
C LEU A 462 -11.31 -5.54 -18.96
N VAL A 463 -10.44 -5.12 -19.88
CA VAL A 463 -9.71 -3.84 -19.80
C VAL A 463 -10.05 -2.87 -20.93
N GLY A 464 -9.83 -1.57 -20.71
CA GLY A 464 -10.00 -0.52 -21.73
C GLY A 464 -8.97 -0.57 -22.87
N SER A 465 -9.23 0.15 -23.96
CA SER A 465 -8.40 0.14 -25.19
C SER A 465 -6.96 0.61 -24.96
N SER A 466 -6.74 1.58 -24.08
CA SER A 466 -5.37 2.00 -23.70
C SER A 466 -4.55 0.88 -23.03
N SER A 467 -5.21 -0.07 -22.35
CA SER A 467 -4.54 -1.24 -21.78
C SER A 467 -4.08 -2.22 -22.87
N GLY A 468 -4.88 -2.39 -23.93
CA GLY A 468 -4.50 -3.18 -25.10
C GLY A 468 -3.29 -2.57 -25.82
N ALA A 469 -3.29 -1.25 -26.02
CA ALA A 469 -2.11 -0.55 -26.57
C ALA A 469 -0.88 -0.75 -25.69
N ALA A 470 -1.03 -0.62 -24.37
CA ALA A 470 0.07 -0.81 -23.42
C ALA A 470 0.61 -2.25 -23.42
N LEU A 471 -0.26 -3.26 -23.55
CA LEU A 471 0.17 -4.64 -23.71
C LEU A 471 0.96 -4.84 -25.01
N ALA A 472 0.45 -4.36 -26.14
CA ALA A 472 1.14 -4.49 -27.43
C ALA A 472 2.56 -3.88 -27.38
N ALA A 473 2.68 -2.69 -26.79
CA ALA A 473 3.97 -2.05 -26.55
C ALA A 473 4.89 -2.86 -25.64
N ALA A 474 4.36 -3.45 -24.56
CA ALA A 474 5.15 -4.29 -23.65
C ALA A 474 5.68 -5.55 -24.35
N LEU A 475 4.87 -6.18 -25.20
CA LEU A 475 5.29 -7.35 -25.99
C LEU A 475 6.36 -6.98 -27.03
N ASN A 476 6.22 -5.83 -27.71
CA ASN A 476 7.22 -5.32 -28.64
C ASN A 476 8.57 -5.06 -27.95
N GLN A 477 8.53 -4.58 -26.70
CA GLN A 477 9.73 -4.20 -25.94
C GLN A 477 10.34 -5.35 -25.14
N ALA A 478 9.61 -6.45 -24.91
CA ALA A 478 10.09 -7.58 -24.12
C ALA A 478 11.44 -8.18 -24.56
N PRO A 479 11.78 -8.26 -25.85
CA PRO A 479 13.10 -8.72 -26.30
C PRO A 479 14.30 -7.86 -25.87
N TYR A 480 14.08 -6.62 -25.41
CA TYR A 480 15.14 -5.66 -25.09
C TYR A 480 15.44 -5.55 -23.59
N VAL A 481 14.88 -6.43 -22.76
CA VAL A 481 15.05 -6.40 -21.31
C VAL A 481 15.13 -7.81 -20.72
N GLN A 482 15.59 -7.90 -19.48
CA GLN A 482 15.61 -9.11 -18.66
C GLN A 482 14.97 -8.78 -17.31
N GLY A 483 14.24 -9.73 -16.71
CA GLY A 483 13.53 -9.52 -15.45
C GLY A 483 12.07 -9.09 -15.63
N ASN A 484 11.57 -8.30 -14.68
CA ASN A 484 10.14 -8.00 -14.56
C ASN A 484 9.75 -6.77 -15.39
N ILE A 485 8.86 -6.95 -16.35
CA ILE A 485 8.16 -5.88 -17.07
C ILE A 485 6.85 -5.62 -16.34
N VAL A 486 6.55 -4.35 -16.06
CA VAL A 486 5.25 -3.92 -15.53
C VAL A 486 4.53 -3.08 -16.58
N VAL A 487 3.28 -3.43 -16.87
CA VAL A 487 2.37 -2.65 -17.72
C VAL A 487 1.20 -2.13 -16.89
N ILE A 488 0.85 -0.86 -17.08
CA ILE A 488 -0.29 -0.24 -16.38
C ILE A 488 -1.57 -0.43 -17.20
N PHE A 489 -2.58 -1.07 -16.62
CA PHE A 489 -3.93 -1.20 -17.19
C PHE A 489 -4.85 -0.17 -16.53
N PRO A 490 -5.14 0.98 -17.18
CA PRO A 490 -5.66 2.15 -16.48
C PRO A 490 -7.10 2.03 -16.01
N ASP A 491 -7.94 1.22 -16.67
CA ASP A 491 -9.38 1.10 -16.41
C ASP A 491 -10.01 -0.15 -17.04
N ALA A 492 -11.28 -0.39 -16.70
CA ALA A 492 -12.09 -1.51 -17.19
C ALA A 492 -12.80 -1.19 -18.51
N SER A 493 -13.17 -2.25 -19.23
CA SER A 493 -13.88 -2.19 -20.52
C SER A 493 -15.36 -1.82 -20.45
N ASP A 494 -15.99 -1.96 -19.27
CA ASP A 494 -17.43 -1.74 -19.04
C ASP A 494 -17.90 -0.33 -19.45
N ARG A 495 -17.01 0.66 -19.36
CA ARG A 495 -17.21 2.06 -19.77
C ARG A 495 -17.20 2.29 -21.28
N TYR A 496 -16.84 1.26 -22.05
CA TYR A 496 -16.60 1.34 -23.49
C TYR A 496 -17.51 0.40 -24.29
N LEU A 497 -18.53 -0.19 -23.65
CA LEU A 497 -19.43 -1.15 -24.30
C LEU A 497 -20.24 -0.53 -25.44
N SER A 498 -20.69 0.72 -25.31
CA SER A 498 -21.39 1.44 -26.40
C SER A 498 -20.49 1.74 -27.60
N GLN A 499 -19.18 1.58 -27.44
CA GLN A 499 -18.19 1.77 -28.49
C GLN A 499 -17.74 0.45 -29.12
N HIS A 500 -18.42 -0.66 -28.80
CA HIS A 500 -18.15 -1.95 -29.42
C HIS A 500 -16.69 -2.39 -29.20
N ILE A 501 -16.16 -2.20 -27.99
CA ILE A 501 -14.75 -2.44 -27.67
C ILE A 501 -14.27 -3.88 -27.95
N TYR A 502 -15.19 -4.84 -28.00
CA TYR A 502 -14.89 -6.24 -28.28
C TYR A 502 -15.17 -6.68 -29.72
N ASP A 503 -15.78 -5.83 -30.54
CA ASP A 503 -16.22 -6.17 -31.89
C ASP A 503 -15.09 -6.02 -32.92
#